data_AF-A0AA46KAF3-F1
#
_entry.id   AF-A0AA46KAF3-F1
#
_cell.length_a   1.000
_cell.length_b   1.000
_cell.length_c   1.000
_cell.angle_alpha   90.00
_cell.angle_beta   90.00
_cell.angle_gamma   90.00
#
_symmetry.space_group_name_H-M   'P 1'
#
loop_
_entity.id
_entity.type
_entity.pdbx_description
1 polymer ?
#
loop_
_entity_poly.entity_id
_entity_poly.type
_entity_poly.pdbx_seq_one_letter_code
_entity_poly.pdbx_strand_id
1 'polypeptide(L)'
;MLENIFNFESIVSIALGSLVSFKALKVKSVINNQSPTINGDGNSVTYNNYMEKTQKNFKYFWNVLFVIVFLLLPVFGSRFGVALYSFSFLSVVFCLVGVVMTIRNYGGERALDLLYIVLTLLISVLAYCTVVNMASFWDYYQGYYGRLFSAIASFRPSLSYIEYVTGLLYMFIITFGFVMVFVSLIYSTFAYIKERDFDEVIKFSCYHFGVAFIGYVLASNTLWALKNNDLQYVLYVLHAPVSFFTSFF
;
A
#
# COMPACT_ATOMS: atom_id res chain seq x y z
N MET A 1 23.95 -3.44 -0.26
CA MET A 1 22.62 -3.47 -0.92
C MET A 1 21.70 -4.54 -0.32
N LEU A 2 22.16 -5.78 -0.12
CA LEU A 2 21.49 -6.83 0.69
C LEU A 2 21.40 -6.51 2.20
N GLU A 3 22.29 -5.67 2.72
CA GLU A 3 22.31 -5.26 4.13
C GLU A 3 21.05 -4.51 4.58
N ASN A 4 20.34 -3.82 3.67
CA ASN A 4 19.06 -3.17 3.98
C ASN A 4 17.89 -4.16 4.09
N ILE A 5 18.01 -5.37 3.53
CA ILE A 5 16.95 -6.40 3.55
C ILE A 5 16.83 -7.04 4.94
N PHE A 6 17.92 -7.06 5.71
CA PHE A 6 17.95 -7.59 7.09
C PHE A 6 17.87 -6.52 8.18
N ASN A 7 17.65 -5.26 7.82
CA ASN A 7 17.42 -4.22 8.80
C ASN A 7 16.10 -4.48 9.54
N PHE A 8 16.02 -4.12 10.82
CA PHE A 8 14.87 -4.41 11.70
C PHE A 8 13.52 -3.99 11.08
N GLU A 9 13.52 -2.92 10.29
CA GLU A 9 12.33 -2.41 9.59
C GLU A 9 11.91 -3.29 8.41
N SER A 10 12.87 -3.83 7.66
CA SER A 10 12.62 -4.86 6.64
C SER A 10 12.14 -6.15 7.29
N ILE A 11 12.65 -6.50 8.48
CA ILE A 11 12.15 -7.62 9.29
C ILE A 11 10.71 -7.38 9.74
N VAL A 12 10.31 -6.16 10.10
CA VAL A 12 8.91 -5.83 10.44
C VAL A 12 8.00 -5.91 9.21
N SER A 13 8.43 -5.38 8.05
CA SER A 13 7.69 -5.50 6.79
C SER A 13 7.57 -6.96 6.33
N ILE A 14 8.64 -7.75 6.48
CA ILE A 14 8.64 -9.20 6.28
C ILE A 14 7.75 -9.86 7.33
N ALA A 15 7.74 -9.44 8.59
CA ALA A 15 6.93 -10.02 9.67
C ALA A 15 5.44 -9.76 9.45
N LEU A 16 5.04 -8.55 9.03
CA LEU A 16 3.65 -8.23 8.70
C LEU A 16 3.21 -8.94 7.42
N GLY A 17 4.04 -8.91 6.38
CA GLY A 17 3.76 -9.59 5.11
C GLY A 17 3.74 -11.11 5.25
N SER A 18 4.64 -11.66 6.08
CA SER A 18 4.69 -13.07 6.41
C SER A 18 3.58 -13.47 7.39
N LEU A 19 3.17 -12.66 8.38
CA LEU A 19 2.03 -12.99 9.25
C LEU A 19 0.75 -13.12 8.45
N VAL A 20 0.54 -12.23 7.47
CA VAL A 20 -0.59 -12.31 6.53
C VAL A 20 -0.45 -13.55 5.63
N SER A 21 0.72 -13.75 5.02
CA SER A 21 0.99 -14.88 4.13
C SER A 21 0.91 -16.22 4.86
N PHE A 22 1.49 -16.35 6.06
CA PHE A 22 1.43 -17.52 6.92
C PHE A 22 0.02 -17.79 7.39
N LYS A 23 -0.78 -16.76 7.71
CA LYS A 23 -2.18 -16.97 8.10
C LYS A 23 -3.02 -17.42 6.91
N ALA A 24 -2.77 -16.89 5.71
CA ALA A 24 -3.38 -17.35 4.45
C ALA A 24 -2.90 -18.77 4.04
N LEU A 25 -1.62 -19.11 4.26
CA LEU A 25 -1.05 -20.42 3.94
C LEU A 25 -1.42 -21.49 4.99
N LYS A 26 -1.57 -21.13 6.27
CA LYS A 26 -2.05 -22.04 7.34
C LYS A 26 -3.49 -22.51 7.12
N VAL A 27 -4.24 -21.84 6.25
CA VAL A 27 -5.57 -22.29 5.81
C VAL A 27 -5.48 -23.74 5.31
N LYS A 28 -4.40 -24.14 4.61
CA LYS A 28 -4.23 -25.53 4.14
C LYS A 28 -3.95 -26.54 5.25
N SER A 29 -3.18 -26.15 6.28
CA SER A 29 -2.85 -27.05 7.40
C SER A 29 -4.04 -27.32 8.32
N VAL A 30 -4.98 -26.38 8.42
CA VAL A 30 -6.20 -26.55 9.23
C VAL A 30 -7.31 -27.22 8.42
N ILE A 31 -7.42 -26.94 7.11
CA ILE A 31 -8.36 -27.64 6.21
C ILE A 31 -8.06 -29.14 6.15
N ASN A 32 -6.79 -29.56 6.16
CA ASN A 32 -6.43 -30.98 6.22
C ASN A 32 -6.76 -31.67 7.55
N ASN A 33 -7.04 -30.91 8.62
CA ASN A 33 -7.32 -31.43 9.96
C ASN A 33 -8.76 -31.16 10.44
N GLN A 34 -9.62 -30.62 9.57
CA GLN A 34 -11.03 -30.46 9.87
C GLN A 34 -11.86 -31.43 9.04
N SER A 35 -12.54 -32.34 9.76
CA SER A 35 -13.56 -33.21 9.21
C SER A 35 -14.58 -32.39 8.43
N PRO A 36 -14.90 -32.75 7.17
CA PRO A 36 -15.86 -32.03 6.36
C PRO A 36 -17.21 -31.98 7.06
N THR A 37 -17.80 -30.80 7.21
CA THR A 37 -19.22 -30.66 7.52
C THR A 37 -20.02 -31.09 6.31
N ILE A 38 -20.51 -32.33 6.33
CA ILE A 38 -21.45 -32.86 5.35
C ILE A 38 -22.81 -32.22 5.65
N ASN A 39 -23.23 -31.27 4.80
CA ASN A 39 -24.63 -30.86 4.80
C ASN A 39 -25.47 -32.03 4.27
N GLY A 40 -26.62 -32.27 4.89
CA GLY A 40 -27.50 -33.43 4.68
C GLY A 40 -28.14 -33.59 3.28
N ASP A 41 -27.60 -32.94 2.25
CA ASP A 41 -28.05 -33.03 0.85
C ASP A 41 -27.08 -33.83 -0.04
N GLY A 42 -26.10 -34.53 0.55
CA GLY A 42 -25.33 -35.59 -0.11
C GLY A 42 -24.36 -35.16 -1.24
N ASN A 43 -24.34 -33.88 -1.64
CA ASN A 43 -23.58 -33.43 -2.82
C ASN A 43 -22.81 -32.11 -2.65
N SER A 44 -22.73 -31.54 -1.45
CA SER A 44 -21.92 -30.34 -1.23
C SER A 44 -21.03 -30.46 0.01
N VAL A 45 -19.72 -30.41 -0.22
CA VAL A 45 -18.70 -30.24 0.82
C VAL A 45 -18.19 -28.81 0.71
N THR A 46 -18.67 -27.93 1.57
CA THR A 46 -18.30 -26.51 1.56
C THR A 46 -17.03 -26.27 2.39
N TYR A 47 -15.89 -26.06 1.72
CA TYR A 47 -14.61 -25.70 2.34
C TYR A 47 -14.42 -24.18 2.58
N ASN A 48 -15.49 -23.39 2.65
CA ASN A 48 -15.42 -21.93 2.45
C ASN A 48 -15.35 -21.05 3.73
N ASN A 49 -15.55 -21.61 4.92
CA ASN A 49 -15.67 -20.80 6.16
C ASN A 49 -14.35 -20.14 6.62
N TYR A 50 -13.18 -20.63 6.20
CA TYR A 50 -11.87 -20.11 6.65
C TYR A 50 -11.33 -18.95 5.80
N MET A 51 -11.54 -18.98 4.48
CA MET A 51 -11.18 -17.84 3.62
C MET A 51 -12.05 -16.62 3.95
N GLU A 52 -13.34 -16.82 4.21
CA GLU A 52 -14.24 -15.73 4.62
C GLU A 52 -13.82 -15.06 5.93
N LYS A 53 -13.48 -15.86 6.96
CA LYS A 53 -12.95 -15.35 8.24
C LYS A 53 -11.61 -14.63 8.07
N THR A 54 -10.75 -15.12 7.17
CA THR A 54 -9.46 -14.48 6.86
C THR A 54 -9.68 -13.16 6.15
N GLN A 55 -10.55 -13.10 5.13
CA GLN A 55 -10.93 -11.90 4.40
C GLN A 55 -11.56 -10.83 5.31
N LYS A 56 -12.43 -11.23 6.24
CA LYS A 56 -13.03 -10.30 7.21
C LYS A 56 -11.99 -9.69 8.15
N ASN A 57 -11.13 -10.52 8.75
CA ASN A 57 -10.04 -10.03 9.61
C ASN A 57 -9.05 -9.15 8.84
N PHE A 58 -8.81 -9.48 7.58
CA PHE A 58 -7.93 -8.74 6.69
C PHE A 58 -8.47 -7.34 6.39
N LYS A 59 -9.76 -7.22 6.10
CA LYS A 59 -10.44 -5.93 5.87
C LYS A 59 -10.32 -5.00 7.08
N TYR A 60 -10.52 -5.49 8.30
CA TYR A 60 -10.39 -4.67 9.51
C TYR A 60 -8.94 -4.27 9.80
N PHE A 61 -7.99 -5.19 9.60
CA PHE A 61 -6.58 -4.93 9.80
C PHE A 61 -6.07 -3.75 8.94
N TRP A 62 -6.53 -3.66 7.69
CA TRP A 62 -6.11 -2.58 6.80
C TRP A 62 -6.65 -1.20 7.14
N ASN A 63 -7.90 -1.09 7.58
CA ASN A 63 -8.45 0.18 8.03
C ASN A 63 -7.70 0.70 9.26
N VAL A 64 -7.34 -0.21 10.18
CA VAL A 64 -6.55 0.13 11.35
C VAL A 64 -5.13 0.54 10.94
N LEU A 65 -4.51 -0.19 10.02
CA LEU A 65 -3.18 0.16 9.51
C LEU A 65 -3.18 1.52 8.81
N PHE A 66 -4.20 1.83 8.00
CA PHE A 66 -4.36 3.14 7.38
C PHE A 66 -4.31 4.25 8.44
N VAL A 67 -5.11 4.12 9.50
CA VAL A 67 -5.18 5.13 10.57
C VAL A 67 -3.85 5.23 11.32
N ILE A 68 -3.20 4.10 11.62
CA ILE A 68 -1.91 4.08 12.31
C ILE A 68 -0.83 4.76 11.46
N VAL A 69 -0.68 4.39 10.19
CA VAL A 69 0.32 5.00 9.29
C VAL A 69 0.01 6.49 9.14
N PHE A 70 -1.25 6.85 8.91
CA PHE A 70 -1.67 8.25 8.77
C PHE A 70 -1.31 9.10 9.99
N LEU A 71 -1.57 8.58 11.20
CA LEU A 71 -1.29 9.31 12.44
C LEU A 71 0.21 9.34 12.78
N LEU A 72 0.95 8.27 12.49
CA LEU A 72 2.35 8.16 12.88
C LEU A 72 3.33 8.70 11.83
N LEU A 73 2.92 8.83 10.56
CA LEU A 73 3.79 9.32 9.49
C LEU A 73 4.39 10.70 9.79
N PRO A 74 3.67 11.70 10.34
CA PRO A 74 4.27 13.00 10.63
C PRO A 74 5.24 13.00 11.83
N VAL A 75 5.35 11.88 12.55
CA VAL A 75 6.29 11.67 13.67
C VAL A 75 7.48 10.81 13.23
N PHE A 76 7.23 9.76 12.47
CA PHE A 76 8.21 8.74 12.08
C PHE A 76 8.41 8.65 10.56
N GLY A 77 8.26 9.76 9.83
CA GLY A 77 8.18 9.79 8.37
C GLY A 77 9.30 9.04 7.66
N SER A 78 10.55 9.27 8.05
CA SER A 78 11.71 8.58 7.46
C SER A 78 11.66 7.06 7.63
N ARG A 79 11.18 6.56 8.78
CA ARG A 79 11.03 5.13 9.06
C ARG A 79 9.96 4.49 8.18
N PHE A 80 8.83 5.19 7.99
CA PHE A 80 7.80 4.74 7.04
C PHE A 80 8.29 4.79 5.59
N GLY A 81 9.10 5.80 5.22
CA GLY A 81 9.76 5.86 3.93
C GLY A 81 10.64 4.63 3.66
N VAL A 82 11.48 4.24 4.63
CA VAL A 82 12.28 3.01 4.55
C VAL A 82 11.40 1.77 4.46
N ALA A 83 10.34 1.69 5.27
CA ALA A 83 9.40 0.56 5.23
C ALA A 83 8.71 0.42 3.86
N LEU A 84 8.22 1.52 3.28
CA LEU A 84 7.59 1.53 1.96
C LEU A 84 8.61 1.19 0.87
N TYR A 85 9.84 1.70 0.98
CA TYR A 85 10.93 1.37 0.05
C TYR A 85 11.22 -0.12 0.05
N SER A 86 11.52 -0.72 1.22
CA SER A 86 11.77 -2.16 1.32
C SER A 86 10.57 -2.97 0.85
N PHE A 87 9.35 -2.55 1.21
CA PHE A 87 8.14 -3.25 0.82
C PHE A 87 7.85 -3.15 -0.68
N SER A 88 8.26 -2.09 -1.37
CA SER A 88 8.10 -1.96 -2.84
C SER A 88 8.82 -3.07 -3.62
N PHE A 89 9.92 -3.63 -3.10
CA PHE A 89 10.60 -4.76 -3.74
C PHE A 89 10.02 -6.10 -3.26
N LEU A 90 9.74 -6.22 -1.96
CA LEU A 90 9.25 -7.46 -1.36
C LEU A 90 7.79 -7.78 -1.75
N SER A 91 6.96 -6.78 -2.01
CA SER A 91 5.56 -6.89 -2.43
C SER A 91 5.41 -7.79 -3.66
N VAL A 92 6.23 -7.57 -4.69
CA VAL A 92 6.18 -8.34 -5.94
C VAL A 92 6.52 -9.80 -5.67
N VAL A 93 7.53 -10.07 -4.83
CA VAL A 93 7.93 -11.42 -4.44
C VAL A 93 6.82 -12.12 -3.65
N PHE A 94 6.24 -11.44 -2.66
CA PHE A 94 5.13 -11.99 -1.86
C PHE A 94 3.89 -12.25 -2.71
N CYS A 95 3.54 -11.34 -3.61
CA CYS A 95 2.43 -11.50 -4.54
C CYS A 95 2.66 -12.72 -5.45
N LEU A 96 3.85 -12.83 -6.05
CA LEU A 96 4.19 -13.94 -6.94
C LEU A 96 4.12 -15.29 -6.22
N VAL A 97 4.74 -15.42 -5.04
CA VAL A 97 4.68 -16.66 -4.24
C VAL A 97 3.23 -16.98 -3.84
N GLY A 98 2.48 -15.96 -3.43
CA GLY A 98 1.07 -16.10 -3.04
C GLY A 98 0.18 -16.58 -4.19
N VAL A 99 0.31 -15.98 -5.37
CA VAL A 99 -0.43 -16.36 -6.58
C VAL A 99 -0.07 -17.79 -7.02
N VAL A 100 1.22 -18.13 -7.10
CA VAL A 100 1.67 -19.48 -7.48
C VAL A 100 1.13 -20.54 -6.52
N MET A 101 1.20 -20.29 -5.20
CA MET A 101 0.62 -21.17 -4.20
C MET A 101 -0.90 -21.30 -4.34
N THR A 102 -1.59 -20.20 -4.63
CA THR A 102 -3.06 -20.17 -4.80
C THR A 102 -3.48 -20.99 -6.01
N ILE A 103 -2.85 -20.79 -7.17
CA ILE A 103 -3.12 -21.58 -8.39
C ILE A 103 -2.80 -23.06 -8.16
N ARG A 104 -1.68 -23.39 -7.50
CA ARG A 104 -1.33 -24.78 -7.18
C ARG A 104 -2.36 -25.46 -6.27
N ASN A 105 -2.97 -24.72 -5.35
CA ASN A 105 -3.88 -25.28 -4.35
C ASN A 105 -5.34 -25.37 -4.83
N TYR A 106 -5.78 -24.42 -5.66
CA TYR A 106 -7.18 -24.27 -6.05
C TYR A 106 -7.41 -24.50 -7.56
N GLY A 107 -6.35 -24.72 -8.35
CA GLY A 107 -6.45 -25.08 -9.76
C GLY A 107 -6.44 -23.90 -10.74
N GLY A 108 -6.67 -24.20 -12.01
CA GLY A 108 -6.58 -23.25 -13.13
C GLY A 108 -7.63 -22.14 -13.13
N GLU A 109 -8.73 -22.30 -12.40
CA GLU A 109 -9.77 -21.26 -12.24
C GLU A 109 -9.21 -19.99 -11.60
N ARG A 110 -8.13 -20.10 -10.81
CA ARG A 110 -7.43 -18.96 -10.20
C ARG A 110 -6.34 -18.34 -11.10
N ALA A 111 -6.21 -18.76 -12.37
CA ALA A 111 -5.17 -18.24 -13.28
C ALA A 111 -5.25 -16.71 -13.48
N LEU A 112 -6.44 -16.13 -13.34
CA LEU A 112 -6.64 -14.67 -13.40
C LEU A 112 -5.89 -13.90 -12.32
N ASP A 113 -5.52 -14.55 -11.21
CA ASP A 113 -4.73 -13.93 -10.14
C ASP A 113 -3.33 -13.48 -10.61
N LEU A 114 -2.84 -14.01 -11.75
CA LEU A 114 -1.60 -13.55 -12.38
C LEU A 114 -1.63 -12.06 -12.73
N LEU A 115 -2.81 -11.49 -13.01
CA LEU A 115 -2.97 -10.06 -13.29
C LEU A 115 -2.59 -9.19 -12.07
N TYR A 116 -2.74 -9.71 -10.85
CA TYR A 116 -2.32 -9.00 -9.65
C TYR A 116 -0.81 -8.83 -9.53
N ILE A 117 -0.01 -9.69 -10.19
CA ILE A 117 1.45 -9.53 -10.23
C ILE A 117 1.80 -8.25 -11.00
N VAL A 118 1.19 -8.06 -12.18
CA VAL A 118 1.38 -6.86 -13.00
C VAL A 118 0.94 -5.61 -12.26
N LEU A 119 -0.25 -5.65 -11.63
CA LEU A 119 -0.74 -4.55 -10.79
C LEU A 119 0.24 -4.21 -9.65
N THR A 120 0.69 -5.24 -8.92
CA THR A 120 1.60 -5.06 -7.78
C THR A 120 2.92 -4.47 -8.24
N LEU A 121 3.45 -4.90 -9.39
CA LEU A 121 4.65 -4.33 -9.99
C LEU A 121 4.48 -2.84 -10.30
N LEU A 122 3.40 -2.46 -10.97
CA LEU A 122 3.11 -1.06 -11.31
C LEU A 122 3.02 -0.18 -10.06
N ILE A 123 2.29 -0.63 -9.03
CA ILE A 123 2.15 0.11 -7.77
C ILE A 123 3.47 0.13 -6.99
N SER A 124 4.29 -0.91 -7.10
CA SER A 124 5.63 -0.96 -6.49
C SER A 124 6.56 0.10 -7.06
N VAL A 125 6.53 0.33 -8.37
CA VAL A 125 7.29 1.42 -9.00
C VAL A 125 6.82 2.78 -8.50
N LEU A 126 5.50 2.99 -8.38
CA LEU A 126 4.94 4.22 -7.79
C LEU A 126 5.38 4.40 -6.33
N ALA A 127 5.39 3.33 -5.54
CA ALA A 127 5.85 3.34 -4.15
C ALA A 127 7.34 3.71 -4.04
N TYR A 128 8.18 3.10 -4.87
CA TYR A 128 9.60 3.44 -4.95
C TYR A 128 9.79 4.93 -5.30
N CYS A 129 9.14 5.42 -6.36
CA CYS A 129 9.24 6.81 -6.79
C CYS A 129 8.70 7.78 -5.72
N THR A 130 7.65 7.39 -5.00
CA THR A 130 7.12 8.16 -3.86
C THR A 130 8.21 8.40 -2.83
N VAL A 131 8.89 7.33 -2.38
CA VAL A 131 9.93 7.46 -1.36
C VAL A 131 11.11 8.31 -1.84
N VAL A 132 11.54 8.11 -3.09
CA VAL A 132 12.64 8.89 -3.70
C VAL A 132 12.29 10.38 -3.74
N ASN A 133 11.10 10.73 -4.21
CA ASN A 133 10.65 12.12 -4.26
C ASN A 133 10.53 12.73 -2.86
N MET A 134 10.01 11.95 -1.90
CA MET A 134 9.85 12.41 -0.52
C MET A 134 11.17 12.55 0.26
N ALA A 135 12.26 11.94 -0.21
CA ALA A 135 13.56 11.96 0.44
C ALA A 135 14.02 13.38 0.80
N SER A 136 13.79 14.33 -0.12
CA SER A 136 14.24 15.72 0.02
C SER A 136 13.44 16.55 1.03
N PHE A 137 12.32 16.04 1.53
CA PHE A 137 11.40 16.84 2.36
C PHE A 137 10.78 16.08 3.53
N TRP A 138 11.30 14.89 3.89
CA TRP A 138 10.88 14.14 5.09
C TRP A 138 10.95 14.97 6.36
N ASP A 139 12.05 15.70 6.54
CA ASP A 139 12.30 16.49 7.75
C ASP A 139 11.36 17.69 7.87
N TYR A 140 10.82 18.17 6.75
CA TYR A 140 9.84 19.26 6.75
C TYR A 140 8.51 18.84 7.39
N TYR A 141 8.16 17.55 7.35
CA TYR A 141 6.94 17.01 7.94
C TYR A 141 7.11 16.55 9.38
N GLN A 142 8.34 16.26 9.81
CA GLN A 142 8.65 15.96 11.21
C GLN A 142 8.36 17.22 12.05
N GLY A 143 7.27 17.18 12.82
CA GLY A 143 6.80 18.32 13.60
C GLY A 143 5.45 18.91 13.16
N TYR A 144 4.76 18.28 12.19
CA TYR A 144 3.39 18.65 11.81
C TYR A 144 2.47 18.85 13.02
N TYR A 145 2.45 17.92 13.98
CA TYR A 145 1.59 18.04 15.16
C TYR A 145 1.96 19.23 16.04
N GLY A 146 3.25 19.50 16.25
CA GLY A 146 3.69 20.67 17.00
C GLY A 146 3.23 21.97 16.33
N ARG A 147 3.37 22.04 15.00
CA ARG A 147 2.90 23.18 14.19
C ARG A 147 1.38 23.32 14.24
N LEU A 148 0.64 22.22 14.12
CA LEU A 148 -0.81 22.19 14.22
C LEU A 148 -1.31 22.69 15.59
N PHE A 149 -0.75 22.16 16.69
CA PHE A 149 -1.11 22.60 18.03
C PHE A 149 -0.76 24.06 18.28
N SER A 150 0.39 24.53 17.76
CA SER A 150 0.75 25.94 17.83
C SER A 150 -0.25 26.83 17.09
N ALA A 151 -0.72 26.41 15.91
CA ALA A 151 -1.74 27.14 15.13
C ALA A 151 -3.05 27.30 15.92
N ILE A 152 -3.50 26.20 16.53
CA ILE A 152 -4.74 26.16 17.31
C ILE A 152 -4.60 27.05 18.55
N ALA A 153 -3.48 26.95 19.27
CA ALA A 153 -3.24 27.74 20.48
C ALA A 153 -3.09 29.24 20.21
N SER A 154 -2.49 29.61 19.07
CA SER A 154 -2.23 31.01 18.71
C SER A 154 -3.34 31.63 17.86
N PHE A 155 -4.55 31.04 17.82
CA PHE A 155 -5.62 31.42 16.89
C PHE A 155 -5.84 32.95 16.86
N ARG A 156 -5.41 33.56 15.76
CA ARG A 156 -5.58 34.98 15.44
C ARG A 156 -5.83 35.08 13.94
N PRO A 157 -7.07 35.36 13.51
CA PRO A 157 -7.38 35.42 12.08
C PRO A 157 -6.63 36.58 11.42
N SER A 158 -5.68 36.24 10.56
CA SER A 158 -4.87 37.15 9.75
C SER A 158 -4.52 36.47 8.43
N LEU A 159 -4.06 37.24 7.44
CA LEU A 159 -3.57 36.68 6.18
C LEU A 159 -2.42 35.68 6.43
N SER A 160 -1.48 36.03 7.31
CA SER A 160 -0.37 35.15 7.70
C SER A 160 -0.84 33.86 8.37
N TYR A 161 -1.92 33.90 9.15
CA TYR A 161 -2.53 32.70 9.73
C TYR A 161 -3.14 31.81 8.66
N ILE A 162 -3.83 32.39 7.66
CA ILE A 162 -4.39 31.63 6.53
C ILE A 162 -3.28 30.95 5.72
N GLU A 163 -2.20 31.66 5.41
CA GLU A 163 -1.04 31.11 4.72
C GLU A 163 -0.39 29.95 5.50
N TYR A 164 -0.25 30.11 6.81
CA TYR A 164 0.28 29.08 7.69
C TYR A 164 -0.61 27.82 7.72
N VAL A 165 -1.93 27.99 7.89
CA VAL A 165 -2.90 26.88 7.87
C VAL A 165 -2.94 26.21 6.49
N THR A 166 -2.80 26.98 5.41
CA THR A 166 -2.70 26.43 4.05
C THR A 166 -1.46 25.56 3.90
N GLY A 167 -0.32 25.97 4.48
CA GLY A 167 0.89 25.15 4.55
C GLY A 167 0.67 23.83 5.28
N LEU A 168 -0.05 23.85 6.40
CA LEU A 168 -0.43 22.63 7.15
C LEU A 168 -1.36 21.73 6.33
N LEU A 169 -2.31 22.30 5.58
CA LEU A 169 -3.19 21.53 4.70
C LEU A 169 -2.39 20.77 3.63
N TYR A 170 -1.36 21.39 3.03
CA TYR A 170 -0.49 20.69 2.08
C TYR A 170 0.26 19.51 2.72
N MET A 171 0.78 19.68 3.95
CA MET A 171 1.42 18.57 4.67
C MET A 171 0.45 17.42 4.93
N PHE A 172 -0.80 17.74 5.28
CA PHE A 172 -1.87 16.76 5.47
C PHE A 172 -2.16 16.00 4.16
N ILE A 173 -2.27 16.71 3.04
CA ILE A 173 -2.53 16.10 1.72
C ILE A 173 -1.39 15.16 1.32
N ILE A 174 -0.15 15.55 1.55
CA ILE A 174 1.03 14.73 1.24
C ILE A 174 1.05 13.46 2.09
N THR A 175 0.77 13.60 3.40
CA THR A 175 0.63 12.48 4.34
C THR A 175 -0.45 11.51 3.86
N PHE A 176 -1.61 12.04 3.46
CA PHE A 176 -2.71 11.25 2.94
C PHE A 176 -2.33 10.51 1.65
N GLY A 177 -1.64 11.19 0.72
CA GLY A 177 -1.13 10.61 -0.51
C GLY A 177 -0.18 9.44 -0.26
N PHE A 178 0.76 9.58 0.69
CA PHE A 178 1.68 8.51 1.06
C PHE A 178 0.93 7.27 1.56
N VAL A 179 -0.07 7.47 2.42
CA VAL A 179 -0.89 6.37 2.95
C VAL A 179 -1.67 5.68 1.83
N MET A 180 -2.22 6.43 0.87
CA MET A 180 -2.90 5.86 -0.30
C MET A 180 -2.00 4.92 -1.09
N VAL A 181 -0.75 5.30 -1.35
CA VAL A 181 0.24 4.46 -2.03
C VAL A 181 0.55 3.22 -1.20
N PHE A 182 0.88 3.41 0.08
CA PHE A 182 1.24 2.35 1.01
C PHE A 182 0.14 1.28 1.09
N VAL A 183 -1.10 1.72 1.27
CA VAL A 183 -2.26 0.84 1.40
C VAL A 183 -2.59 0.16 0.06
N SER A 184 -2.50 0.87 -1.07
CA SER A 184 -2.75 0.26 -2.39
C SER A 184 -1.71 -0.80 -2.75
N LEU A 185 -0.45 -0.59 -2.39
CA LEU A 185 0.62 -1.58 -2.58
C LEU A 185 0.35 -2.84 -1.77
N ILE A 186 -0.10 -2.66 -0.54
CA ILE A 186 -0.51 -3.73 0.34
C ILE A 186 -1.71 -4.51 -0.23
N TYR A 187 -2.76 -3.82 -0.67
CA TYR A 187 -3.96 -4.46 -1.21
C TYR A 187 -3.66 -5.27 -2.47
N SER A 188 -2.83 -4.72 -3.36
CA SER A 188 -2.40 -5.43 -4.57
C SER A 188 -1.54 -6.65 -4.25
N THR A 189 -0.60 -6.52 -3.30
CA THR A 189 0.27 -7.63 -2.87
C THR A 189 -0.53 -8.87 -2.47
N PHE A 190 -1.64 -8.68 -1.75
CA PHE A 190 -2.46 -9.76 -1.20
C PHE A 190 -3.82 -9.94 -1.89
N ALA A 191 -3.97 -9.42 -3.11
CA ALA A 191 -5.23 -9.45 -3.84
C ALA A 191 -5.73 -10.89 -4.09
N TYR A 192 -4.80 -11.86 -4.22
CA TYR A 192 -5.05 -13.28 -4.44
C TYR A 192 -5.81 -14.00 -3.30
N ILE A 193 -6.02 -13.36 -2.15
CA ILE A 193 -6.78 -13.96 -1.03
C ILE A 193 -8.29 -14.06 -1.34
N LYS A 194 -8.80 -13.21 -2.23
CA LYS A 194 -10.20 -13.23 -2.66
C LYS A 194 -10.29 -13.70 -4.11
N GLU A 195 -11.16 -14.68 -4.34
CA GLU A 195 -11.56 -15.09 -5.68
C GLU A 195 -12.47 -14.06 -6.33
N ARG A 196 -12.17 -13.74 -7.57
CA ARG A 196 -12.80 -12.69 -8.35
C ARG A 196 -12.92 -13.15 -9.80
N ASP A 197 -14.08 -12.88 -10.39
CA ASP A 197 -14.25 -13.00 -11.84
C ASP A 197 -13.41 -11.95 -12.58
N PHE A 198 -13.19 -12.15 -13.87
CA PHE A 198 -12.37 -11.26 -14.70
C PHE A 198 -12.74 -9.77 -14.58
N ASP A 199 -14.03 -9.46 -14.64
CA ASP A 199 -14.52 -8.08 -14.48
C ASP A 199 -14.19 -7.49 -13.11
N GLU A 200 -14.28 -8.31 -12.05
CA GLU A 200 -13.91 -7.89 -10.70
C GLU A 200 -12.40 -7.69 -10.56
N VAL A 201 -11.58 -8.54 -11.20
CA VAL A 201 -10.11 -8.40 -11.23
C VAL A 201 -9.70 -7.09 -11.90
N ILE A 202 -10.30 -6.76 -13.04
CA ILE A 202 -10.04 -5.50 -13.74
C ILE A 202 -10.47 -4.31 -12.89
N LYS A 203 -11.71 -4.30 -12.38
CA LYS A 203 -12.22 -3.20 -11.52
C LYS A 203 -11.34 -2.98 -10.30
N PHE A 204 -10.92 -4.06 -9.64
CA PHE A 204 -10.01 -4.01 -8.50
C PHE A 204 -8.65 -3.40 -8.92
N SER A 205 -8.09 -3.86 -10.03
CA SER A 205 -6.79 -3.42 -10.53
C SER A 205 -6.80 -1.94 -10.91
N CYS A 206 -7.78 -1.50 -11.70
CA CYS A 206 -7.92 -0.10 -12.09
C CYS A 206 -8.14 0.81 -10.89
N TYR A 207 -8.99 0.40 -9.94
CA TYR A 207 -9.26 1.18 -8.73
C TYR A 207 -7.98 1.37 -7.90
N HIS A 208 -7.28 0.28 -7.55
CA HIS A 208 -6.10 0.38 -6.71
C HIS A 208 -4.91 1.03 -7.41
N PHE A 209 -4.77 0.84 -8.72
CA PHE A 209 -3.78 1.58 -9.49
C PHE A 209 -4.09 3.09 -9.53
N GLY A 210 -5.34 3.47 -9.79
CA GLY A 210 -5.76 4.86 -9.79
C GLY A 210 -5.55 5.55 -8.44
N VAL A 211 -5.92 4.87 -7.34
CA VAL A 211 -5.68 5.38 -5.97
C VAL A 211 -4.18 5.50 -5.69
N ALA A 212 -3.36 4.52 -6.06
CA ALA A 212 -1.91 4.60 -5.91
C ALA A 212 -1.31 5.75 -6.74
N PHE A 213 -1.77 5.95 -7.97
CA PHE A 213 -1.29 7.02 -8.83
C PHE A 213 -1.63 8.41 -8.28
N ILE A 214 -2.89 8.62 -7.85
CA ILE A 214 -3.29 9.85 -7.17
C ILE A 214 -2.45 10.05 -5.91
N GLY A 215 -2.31 9.00 -5.10
CA GLY A 215 -1.50 9.04 -3.89
C GLY A 215 -0.05 9.44 -4.15
N TYR A 216 0.56 8.88 -5.20
CA TYR A 216 1.93 9.19 -5.64
C TYR A 216 2.09 10.68 -6.01
N VAL A 217 1.16 11.21 -6.80
CA VAL A 217 1.17 12.61 -7.22
C VAL A 217 1.04 13.54 -6.01
N LEU A 218 0.13 13.22 -5.09
CA LEU A 218 -0.06 14.01 -3.85
C LEU A 218 1.17 13.92 -2.94
N ALA A 219 1.70 12.72 -2.72
CA ALA A 219 2.85 12.46 -1.85
C ALA A 219 4.14 13.10 -2.37
N SER A 220 4.30 13.20 -3.70
CA SER A 220 5.44 13.83 -4.36
C SER A 220 5.41 15.37 -4.29
N ASN A 221 4.52 15.98 -3.51
CA ASN A 221 4.41 17.44 -3.34
C ASN A 221 4.04 18.20 -4.64
N THR A 222 3.40 17.53 -5.59
CA THR A 222 3.08 18.08 -6.92
C THR A 222 2.17 19.30 -6.86
N LEU A 223 1.20 19.31 -5.93
CA LEU A 223 0.29 20.46 -5.77
C LEU A 223 1.02 21.73 -5.30
N TRP A 224 2.04 21.59 -4.46
CA TRP A 224 2.86 22.70 -4.02
C TRP A 224 3.75 23.21 -5.15
N ALA A 225 4.33 22.31 -5.93
CA ALA A 225 5.10 22.67 -7.13
C ALA A 225 4.23 23.45 -8.14
N LEU A 226 3.00 22.99 -8.38
CA LEU A 226 2.02 23.69 -9.22
C LEU A 226 1.70 25.09 -8.68
N LYS A 227 1.47 25.23 -7.36
CA LYS A 227 1.23 26.54 -6.72
C LYS A 227 2.39 27.52 -6.97
N ASN A 228 3.62 27.03 -7.03
CA ASN A 228 4.83 27.84 -7.25
C ASN A 228 5.28 27.90 -8.72
N ASN A 229 4.46 27.43 -9.67
CA ASN A 229 4.76 27.36 -11.10
C ASN A 229 6.03 26.56 -11.46
N ASP A 230 6.42 25.58 -10.63
CA ASP A 230 7.53 24.67 -10.93
C ASP A 230 7.05 23.51 -11.82
N LEU A 231 6.81 23.83 -13.10
CA LEU A 231 6.34 22.86 -14.09
C LEU A 231 7.39 21.79 -14.41
N GLN A 232 8.69 22.11 -14.25
CA GLN A 232 9.77 21.15 -14.49
C GLN A 232 9.71 20.01 -13.48
N TYR A 233 9.53 20.32 -12.20
CA TYR A 233 9.36 19.29 -11.17
C TYR A 233 8.09 18.46 -11.39
N VAL A 234 6.97 19.08 -11.78
CA VAL A 234 5.72 18.36 -12.09
C VAL A 234 5.92 17.34 -13.22
N LEU A 235 6.59 17.75 -14.31
CA LEU A 235 6.91 16.85 -15.42
C LEU A 235 7.85 15.72 -14.99
N TYR A 236 8.85 16.03 -14.16
CA TYR A 236 9.75 15.02 -13.59
C TYR A 236 8.96 13.97 -12.80
N VAL A 237 8.04 14.38 -11.92
CA VAL A 237 7.18 13.46 -11.16
C VAL A 237 6.34 12.60 -12.10
N LEU A 238 5.72 13.17 -13.14
CA LEU A 238 4.91 12.37 -14.06
C LEU A 238 5.72 11.40 -14.93
N HIS A 239 6.96 11.76 -15.27
CA HIS A 239 7.83 10.96 -16.13
C HIS A 239 8.60 9.86 -15.36
N ALA A 240 8.89 10.07 -14.07
CA ALA A 240 9.74 9.16 -13.29
C ALA A 240 9.28 7.68 -13.30
N PRO A 241 7.98 7.35 -13.14
CA PRO A 241 7.52 5.97 -13.24
C PRO A 241 7.69 5.38 -14.64
N VAL A 242 7.54 6.18 -15.69
CA VAL A 242 7.69 5.74 -17.09
C VAL A 242 9.16 5.47 -17.40
N SER A 243 10.05 6.36 -16.96
CA SER A 243 11.50 6.19 -17.15
C SER A 243 12.04 4.94 -16.49
N PHE A 244 11.44 4.51 -15.37
CA PHE A 244 11.81 3.26 -14.73
C PHE A 244 11.63 2.08 -15.70
N PHE A 245 10.50 2.00 -16.42
CA PHE A 245 10.24 0.92 -17.36
C PHE A 245 11.07 1.03 -18.64
N THR A 246 11.30 2.23 -19.15
CA THR A 246 12.11 2.41 -20.37
C THR A 246 13.60 2.19 -20.12
N SER A 247 14.09 2.25 -18.88
CA SER A 247 15.52 2.01 -18.58
C SER A 247 15.97 0.55 -18.76
N PHE A 248 15.02 -0.37 -18.94
CA PHE A 248 15.28 -1.78 -19.22
C PHE A 248 15.37 -2.13 -20.72
N PHE A 249 15.12 -1.16 -21.61
CA PHE A 249 15.14 -1.30 -23.07
C PHE A 249 16.20 -0.39 -23.69
#